data_AF-A0A285PI29-F1
#
_entry.id   AF-A0A285PI29-F1
#
_cell.length_a   1.000
_cell.length_b   1.000
_cell.length_c   1.000
_cell.angle_alpha   90.00
_cell.angle_beta   90.00
_cell.angle_gamma   90.00
#
_symmetry.space_group_name_H-M   'P 1'
#
loop_
_entity.id
_entity.type
_entity.pdbx_description
1 polymer ?
#
loop_
_entity_poly.entity_id
_entity_poly.type
_entity_poly.pdbx_seq_one_letter_code
_entity_poly.pdbx_strand_id
1 'polypeptide(L)' 'MPDVNQSLVLNSVDDQHRNIIGAQAVSMCCVEFGVMAQAQSYQEALDHLGLQPEEKI' A
#
# COMPACT_ATOMS: atom_id res chain seq x y z
N MET A 1 16.73 -13.63 18.13
CA MET A 1 16.06 -12.33 18.35
C MET A 1 15.86 -11.73 16.97
N PRO A 2 14.64 -11.48 16.49
CA PRO A 2 14.46 -10.91 15.17
C PRO A 2 14.90 -9.44 15.20
N ASP A 3 15.66 -9.05 14.18
CA ASP A 3 16.22 -7.71 13.99
C ASP A 3 15.09 -6.69 13.78
N VAL A 4 14.79 -5.88 14.80
CA VAL A 4 13.74 -4.85 14.77
C VAL A 4 14.31 -3.57 14.16
N ASN A 5 14.84 -3.66 12.94
CA ASN A 5 15.30 -2.51 12.17
C ASN A 5 14.61 -2.46 10.79
N GLN A 6 13.37 -2.92 10.73
CA GLN A 6 12.47 -2.56 9.64
C GLN A 6 12.02 -1.12 9.90
N SER A 7 12.71 -0.18 9.25
CA SER A 7 12.22 1.20 9.10
C SER A 7 10.74 1.13 8.74
N LEU A 8 9.87 1.63 9.62
CA LEU A 8 8.43 1.56 9.45
C LEU A 8 8.06 2.45 8.27
N VAL A 9 7.99 1.87 7.06
CA VAL A 9 7.56 2.61 5.87
C VAL A 9 6.06 2.87 6.03
N LEU A 10 5.68 4.13 6.24
CA LEU A 10 4.30 4.55 6.23
C LEU A 10 3.79 4.50 4.78
N ASN A 11 2.86 3.58 4.53
CA ASN A 11 2.22 3.42 3.24
C ASN A 11 0.74 3.85 3.33
N SER A 12 0.22 4.44 2.26
CA SER A 12 -1.20 4.82 2.11
C SER A 12 -1.80 4.11 0.90
N VAL A 13 -2.96 3.47 1.09
CA VAL A 13 -3.75 2.89 0.01
C VAL A 13 -5.17 3.44 0.15
N ASP A 14 -5.66 4.14 -0.86
CA ASP A 14 -6.95 4.84 -0.80
C ASP A 14 -7.52 4.99 -2.22
N ASP A 15 -8.85 4.94 -2.37
CA ASP A 15 -9.54 5.07 -3.66
C ASP A 15 -9.84 6.53 -4.03
N GLN A 16 -9.63 7.46 -3.10
CA GLN A 16 -9.81 8.89 -3.33
C GLN A 16 -8.48 9.57 -3.64
N HIS A 17 -8.39 10.10 -4.86
CA HIS A 17 -7.24 10.89 -5.31
C HIS A 17 -6.80 11.99 -4.32
N ARG A 18 -7.75 12.68 -3.66
CA ARG A 18 -7.40 13.75 -2.69
C ARG A 18 -6.64 13.24 -1.47
N ASN A 19 -6.93 12.04 -1.00
CA ASN A 19 -6.25 11.44 0.14
C ASN A 19 -4.83 11.04 -0.26
N ILE A 20 -4.66 10.49 -1.47
CA ILE A 20 -3.36 10.16 -2.06
C ILE A 20 -2.47 11.40 -2.18
N ILE A 21 -2.99 12.52 -2.70
CA ILE A 21 -2.23 13.78 -2.77
C ILE A 21 -1.79 14.24 -1.38
N GLY A 22 -2.67 14.15 -0.37
CA GLY A 22 -2.34 14.49 1.02
C GLY A 22 -1.24 13.60 1.60
N ALA A 23 -1.30 12.30 1.36
CA ALA A 23 -0.30 11.33 1.81
C ALA A 23 1.06 11.52 1.11
N GLN A 24 1.06 11.79 -0.19
CA GLN A 24 2.27 12.14 -0.94
C GLN A 24 2.94 13.41 -0.39
N ALA A 25 2.16 14.41 0.03
CA ALA A 25 2.69 15.65 0.61
C ALA A 25 3.46 15.44 1.93
N VAL A 26 3.23 14.32 2.62
CA VAL A 26 3.97 13.91 3.83
C VAL A 26 4.93 12.73 3.57
N SER A 27 5.32 12.55 2.30
CA SER A 27 6.30 11.55 1.84
C SER A 27 5.93 10.09 2.13
N MET A 28 4.64 9.78 2.22
CA MET A 28 4.18 8.39 2.28
C MET A 28 4.27 7.75 0.89
N CYS A 29 4.63 6.46 0.86
CA CYS A 29 4.46 5.67 -0.35
C CYS A 29 2.96 5.40 -0.55
N CYS A 30 2.42 5.71 -1.72
CA CYS A 30 0.99 5.74 -1.96
C CYS A 30 0.58 4.84 -3.13
N VAL A 31 -0.55 4.14 -3.00
CA VAL A 31 -1.20 3.40 -4.07
C VAL A 31 -2.64 3.90 -4.19
N GLU A 32 -2.99 4.48 -5.33
CA GLU A 32 -4.38 4.90 -5.60
C GLU A 32 -5.19 3.68 -6.04
N PHE A 33 -6.18 3.30 -5.25
CA PHE A 33 -6.92 2.05 -5.45
C PHE A 33 -8.06 2.24 -6.45
N GLY A 34 -7.94 1.61 -7.61
CA GLY A 34 -8.97 1.63 -8.65
C GLY A 34 -10.18 0.76 -8.29
N VAL A 35 -11.29 1.38 -7.90
CA VAL A 35 -12.55 0.67 -7.55
C VAL A 35 -13.14 -0.13 -8.72
N MET A 36 -12.87 0.28 -9.96
CA MET A 36 -13.29 -0.43 -11.17
C MET A 36 -12.34 -1.56 -11.59
N ALA A 37 -11.15 -1.62 -10.99
CA ALA A 37 -10.08 -2.58 -11.28
C ALA A 37 -9.46 -3.11 -9.96
N GLN A 38 -10.32 -3.61 -9.06
CA GLN A 38 -9.95 -3.93 -7.68
C GLN A 38 -8.86 -4.99 -7.58
N ALA A 39 -8.94 -6.06 -8.39
CA ALA A 39 -7.95 -7.15 -8.36
C ALA A 39 -6.56 -6.67 -8.79
N GLN A 40 -6.49 -5.82 -9.83
CA GLN A 40 -5.23 -5.22 -10.26
C GLN A 40 -4.67 -4.30 -9.18
N SER A 41 -5.50 -3.40 -8.64
CA SER A 41 -5.09 -2.43 -7.61
C SER A 41 -4.63 -3.11 -6.32
N TYR A 42 -5.26 -4.25 -5.98
CA TYR A 42 -4.84 -5.07 -4.85
C TYR A 42 -3.47 -5.70 -5.07
N GLN A 43 -3.21 -6.25 -6.27
CA GLN A 43 -1.89 -6.79 -6.60
C GLN A 43 -0.82 -5.70 -6.60
N GLU A 44 -1.10 -4.53 -7.19
CA GLU A 44 -0.18 -3.38 -7.16
C GLU A 44 0.13 -2.94 -5.73
N ALA A 45 -0.87 -2.91 -4.84
CA ALA A 45 -0.66 -2.63 -3.43
C ALA A 45 0.25 -3.68 -2.75
N LEU A 46 0.02 -4.97 -2.98
CA LEU A 46 0.86 -6.03 -2.43
C LEU A 46 2.31 -5.92 -2.91
N ASP A 47 2.51 -5.70 -4.21
CA ASP A 47 3.84 -5.56 -4.81
C ASP A 47 4.58 -4.34 -4.25
N HIS A 48 3.89 -3.20 -4.10
CA HIS A 48 4.44 -1.99 -3.49
C HIS A 48 4.80 -2.17 -2.01
N LEU A 49 4.04 -2.97 -1.29
CA LEU A 49 4.24 -3.23 0.14
C LEU A 49 5.21 -4.39 0.40
N GLY A 50 5.65 -5.10 -0.65
CA GLY A 50 6.44 -6.31 -0.51
C GLY A 50 5.70 -7.43 0.25
N LEU A 51 4.37 -7.41 0.19
CA LEU A 51 3.49 -8.36 0.87
C LEU A 51 3.07 -9.47 -0.08
N GLN A 52 2.81 -10.65 0.49
CA GLN A 52 2.13 -11.72 -0.22
C GLN A 52 0.75 -11.93 0.39
N PRO A 53 -0.27 -12.27 -0.41
CA PRO A 53 -1.57 -12.63 0.14
C PRO A 53 -1.40 -13.84 1.03
N GLU A 54 -1.93 -13.81 2.24
CA GLU A 54 -2.01 -15.00 3.08
C GLU A 54 -2.90 -16.04 2.39
N GLU A 55 -2.37 -17.22 2.11
CA GLU A 55 -3.18 -18.37 1.71
C GLU A 55 -4.08 -18.74 2.91
N LYS A 56 -5.36 -18.35 2.84
CA LYS A 56 -6.37 -18.92 3.73
C LYS A 56 -6.71 -20.32 3.20
N ILE A 57 -6.18 -21.35 3.89
CA ILE A 57 -6.58 -22.76 3.77
C ILE A 57 -8.04 -22.91 4.23
#